data_AF-A0AB74TPF9-F1
#
_entry.id   AF-A0AB74TPF9-F1
#
_cell.length_a   1.000
_cell.length_b   1.000
_cell.length_c   1.000
_cell.angle_alpha   90.00
_cell.angle_beta   90.00
_cell.angle_gamma   90.00
#
_symmetry.space_group_name_H-M   'P 1'
#
loop_
_entity.id
_entity.type
_entity.pdbx_description
1 polymer ?
#
loop_
_entity_poly.entity_id
_entity_poly.type
_entity_poly.pdbx_seq_one_letter_code
_entity_poly.pdbx_strand_id
1 'polypeptide(L)'
;MFRDIYEKINLYIYWIAPALVVSGYLILLYNNLFDLQTIHNYNAHKFDFVVNLLGTLLTVYGFMTMLPENKFRALLRHYGHDDILNNTIFIGTLSALVFSILFMLGVENSFQDILFLVVIVETTLATIKIFNILRFSAKSTKQ
;
A
#
# COMPACT_ATOMS: atom_id res chain seq x y z
N MET A 1 -0.46 19.98 19.98
CA MET A 1 0.52 20.38 18.94
C MET A 1 1.16 19.18 18.25
N PHE A 2 2.02 18.37 18.90
CA PHE A 2 2.60 17.18 18.26
C PHE A 2 1.57 16.13 17.83
N ARG A 3 0.52 15.91 18.65
CA ARG A 3 -0.57 14.99 18.34
C ARG A 3 -1.35 15.40 17.09
N ASP A 4 -1.67 16.69 16.97
CA ASP A 4 -2.48 17.23 15.86
C ASP A 4 -1.70 17.19 14.53
N ILE A 5 -0.37 17.40 14.59
CA ILE A 5 0.52 17.24 13.43
C ILE A 5 0.61 15.77 13.03
N TYR A 6 0.79 14.87 13.99
CA TYR A 6 0.84 13.42 13.74
C TYR A 6 -0.46 12.91 13.11
N GLU A 7 -1.63 13.34 13.61
CA GLU A 7 -2.92 12.98 13.04
C GLU A 7 -3.05 13.45 11.59
N LYS A 8 -2.67 14.70 11.30
CA LYS A 8 -2.68 15.22 9.91
C LYS A 8 -1.73 14.45 9.00
N ILE A 9 -0.51 14.15 9.43
CA ILE A 9 0.44 13.36 8.62
C ILE A 9 -0.09 11.96 8.37
N ASN A 10 -0.69 11.33 9.38
CA ASN A 10 -1.22 9.97 9.28
C ASN A 10 -2.40 9.89 8.30
N LEU A 11 -3.20 10.96 8.16
CA LEU A 11 -4.25 11.06 7.14
C LEU A 11 -3.70 11.03 5.72
N TYR A 12 -2.50 11.56 5.48
CA TYR A 12 -1.87 11.60 4.15
C TYR A 12 -0.76 10.56 3.95
N ILE A 13 -0.64 9.58 4.86
CA ILE A 13 0.45 8.60 4.83
C ILE A 13 0.49 7.79 3.52
N TYR A 14 -0.66 7.60 2.88
CA TYR A 14 -0.79 6.91 1.60
C TYR A 14 -0.18 7.69 0.43
N TRP A 15 -0.03 9.01 0.52
CA TRP A 15 0.76 9.78 -0.46
C TRP A 15 2.22 9.88 -0.05
N ILE A 16 2.46 10.12 1.25
CA ILE A 16 3.79 10.42 1.77
C ILE A 16 4.71 9.19 1.69
N ALA A 17 4.24 8.02 2.10
CA ALA A 17 5.09 6.84 2.18
C ALA A 17 5.55 6.34 0.79
N PRO A 18 4.68 6.19 -0.23
CA PRO A 18 5.14 5.82 -1.57
C PRO A 18 6.08 6.86 -2.15
N ALA A 19 5.78 8.15 -1.99
CA ALA A 19 6.64 9.23 -2.48
C ALA A 19 8.03 9.19 -1.84
N LEU A 20 8.14 8.93 -0.53
CA LEU A 20 9.42 8.79 0.16
C LEU A 20 10.21 7.58 -0.34
N VAL A 21 9.57 6.42 -0.50
CA VAL A 21 10.24 5.20 -0.98
C VAL A 21 10.72 5.35 -2.43
N VAL A 22 9.87 5.89 -3.30
CA VAL A 22 10.23 6.15 -4.71
C VAL A 22 11.35 7.19 -4.79
N SER A 23 11.27 8.29 -4.03
CA SER A 23 12.34 9.30 -4.02
C SER A 23 13.66 8.72 -3.52
N GLY A 24 13.62 7.92 -2.46
CA GLY A 24 14.80 7.22 -1.94
C GLY A 24 15.42 6.29 -2.98
N TYR A 25 14.60 5.51 -3.70
CA TYR A 25 15.05 4.67 -4.79
C TYR A 25 15.70 5.49 -5.92
N LEU A 26 15.08 6.57 -6.37
CA LEU A 26 15.61 7.42 -7.44
C LEU A 26 16.94 8.06 -7.05
N ILE A 27 17.12 8.47 -5.78
CA ILE A 27 18.40 8.99 -5.29
C ILE A 27 19.47 7.90 -5.34
N LEU A 28 19.16 6.68 -4.90
CA LEU A 28 20.12 5.57 -4.95
C LEU A 28 20.48 5.19 -6.39
N LEU A 29 19.50 5.18 -7.29
CA LEU A 29 19.70 4.92 -8.71
C LEU A 29 20.56 5.99 -9.37
N TYR A 30 20.29 7.26 -9.11
CA TYR A 30 21.06 8.39 -9.64
C TYR A 30 22.54 8.34 -9.23
N ASN A 31 22.82 7.88 -8.01
CA ASN A 31 24.19 7.72 -7.51
C ASN A 31 24.82 6.37 -7.91
N ASN A 32 24.17 5.56 -8.75
CA ASN A 32 24.59 4.20 -9.14
C ASN A 32 24.86 3.27 -7.95
N LEU A 33 24.19 3.50 -6.82
CA LEU A 33 24.36 2.70 -5.61
C LEU A 33 23.49 1.45 -5.61
N PHE A 34 22.32 1.54 -6.24
CA PHE A 34 21.34 0.46 -6.25
C PHE A 34 20.42 0.58 -7.45
N ASP A 35 20.22 -0.54 -8.15
CA ASP A 35 19.29 -0.67 -9.26
C ASP A 35 18.55 -2.00 -9.11
N LEU A 36 17.21 -1.94 -9.03
CA LEU A 36 16.35 -3.13 -8.92
C LEU A 36 16.58 -4.10 -10.09
N GLN A 37 16.88 -3.59 -11.28
CA GLN A 37 17.11 -4.38 -12.48
C GLN A 37 18.40 -5.22 -12.41
N THR A 38 19.30 -4.96 -11.45
CA THR A 38 20.47 -5.82 -11.24
C THR A 38 20.15 -7.07 -10.42
N ILE A 39 18.99 -7.10 -9.75
CA ILE A 39 18.59 -8.20 -8.88
C ILE A 39 17.95 -9.30 -9.72
N HIS A 40 18.63 -10.44 -9.83
CA HIS A 40 18.16 -11.59 -10.63
C HIS A 40 16.74 -12.06 -10.24
N ASN A 41 16.50 -12.24 -8.94
CA ASN A 41 15.21 -12.70 -8.43
C ASN A 41 14.07 -11.70 -8.72
N TYR A 42 14.39 -10.40 -8.73
CA TYR A 42 13.41 -9.38 -9.09
C TYR A 42 13.02 -9.52 -10.57
N ASN A 43 13.98 -9.54 -11.49
CA ASN A 43 13.66 -9.65 -12.91
C ASN A 43 12.94 -10.96 -13.28
N ALA A 44 13.31 -12.06 -12.62
CA ALA A 44 12.70 -13.36 -12.88
C ALA A 44 11.25 -13.46 -12.38
N HIS A 45 10.93 -12.80 -11.25
CA HIS A 45 9.66 -13.04 -10.52
C HIS A 45 8.86 -11.77 -10.22
N LYS A 46 9.22 -10.59 -10.74
CA LYS A 46 8.53 -9.33 -10.45
C LYS A 46 7.03 -9.39 -10.73
N PHE A 47 6.63 -10.07 -11.80
CA PHE A 47 5.22 -10.25 -12.13
C PHE A 47 4.49 -11.09 -11.08
N ASP A 48 5.06 -12.24 -10.69
CA ASP A 48 4.49 -13.11 -9.66
C ASP A 48 4.35 -12.36 -8.32
N PHE A 49 5.35 -11.57 -7.94
CA PHE A 49 5.28 -10.72 -6.76
C PHE A 49 4.12 -9.73 -6.82
N VAL A 50 3.98 -8.99 -7.92
CA VAL A 50 2.91 -8.00 -8.06
C VAL A 50 1.53 -8.63 -8.01
N VAL A 51 1.33 -9.78 -8.66
CA VAL A 51 0.04 -10.49 -8.63
C VAL A 51 -0.28 -10.99 -7.21
N ASN A 52 0.71 -11.49 -6.47
CA ASN A 52 0.52 -11.90 -5.08
C ASN A 52 0.17 -10.71 -4.15
N LEU A 53 0.81 -9.56 -4.36
CA LEU A 53 0.50 -8.34 -3.62
C LEU A 53 -0.90 -7.81 -3.97
N LEU A 54 -1.31 -7.89 -5.24
CA LEU A 54 -2.68 -7.59 -5.66
C LEU A 54 -3.70 -8.50 -4.96
N GLY A 55 -3.46 -9.80 -4.92
CA GLY A 55 -4.31 -10.75 -4.19
C GLY A 55 -4.42 -10.40 -2.70
N THR A 56 -3.31 -9.95 -2.10
CA THR A 56 -3.29 -9.47 -0.71
C THR A 56 -4.16 -8.22 -0.54
N LEU A 57 -4.03 -7.21 -1.42
CA LEU A 57 -4.86 -6.00 -1.38
C LEU A 57 -6.36 -6.31 -1.50
N LEU A 58 -6.74 -7.21 -2.41
CA LEU A 58 -8.13 -7.65 -2.57
C LEU A 58 -8.63 -8.39 -1.32
N THR A 59 -7.78 -9.18 -0.67
CA THR A 59 -8.11 -9.84 0.60
C THR A 59 -8.34 -8.82 1.71
N VAL A 60 -7.48 -7.80 1.80
CA VAL A 60 -7.65 -6.69 2.76
C VAL A 60 -8.96 -5.95 2.52
N TYR A 61 -9.32 -5.70 1.26
CA TYR A 61 -10.61 -5.12 0.89
C TYR A 61 -11.78 -6.02 1.32
N GLY A 62 -11.68 -7.32 1.10
CA GLY A 62 -12.66 -8.31 1.56
C GLY A 62 -12.86 -8.23 3.09
N PHE A 63 -11.78 -8.20 3.87
CA PHE A 63 -11.89 -8.04 5.32
C PHE A 63 -12.55 -6.72 5.71
N MET A 64 -12.21 -5.63 5.03
CA MET A 64 -12.78 -4.32 5.32
C MET A 64 -14.30 -4.28 5.10
N THR A 65 -14.81 -4.93 4.05
CA THR A 65 -16.24 -4.97 3.73
C THR A 65 -17.03 -5.89 4.67
N MET A 66 -16.39 -6.88 5.29
CA MET A 66 -17.00 -7.79 6.26
C MET A 66 -17.05 -7.24 7.70
N LEU A 67 -16.43 -6.09 7.98
CA LEU A 67 -16.44 -5.51 9.33
C LEU A 67 -17.88 -5.09 9.73
N PRO A 68 -18.38 -5.52 10.89
CA PRO A 68 -19.71 -5.15 11.34
C PRO A 68 -19.80 -3.66 11.68
N GLU A 69 -20.95 -3.05 11.37
CA GLU A 69 -21.24 -1.67 11.75
C GLU A 69 -21.43 -1.57 13.26
N ASN A 70 -20.51 -0.90 13.95
CA ASN A 70 -20.55 -0.64 15.38
C ASN A 70 -19.99 0.76 15.69
N LYS A 71 -20.06 1.18 16.97
CA LYS A 71 -19.55 2.50 17.39
C LYS A 71 -18.07 2.72 17.02
N PHE A 72 -17.26 1.66 17.05
CA PHE A 72 -15.85 1.72 16.65
C PHE A 72 -15.68 1.98 15.15
N ARG A 73 -16.46 1.30 14.29
CA ARG A 73 -16.48 1.52 12.84
C ARG A 73 -16.94 2.94 12.49
N ALA A 74 -17.96 3.45 13.19
CA ALA A 74 -18.42 4.83 13.03
C ALA A 74 -17.33 5.86 13.38
N LEU A 75 -16.56 5.61 14.45
CA LEU A 75 -15.43 6.47 14.81
C LEU A 75 -14.31 6.41 13.77
N LEU A 76 -13.95 5.21 13.26
CA LEU A 76 -12.94 5.07 12.20
C LEU A 76 -13.30 5.89 10.96
N ARG A 77 -14.57 5.88 10.55
CA ARG A 77 -15.07 6.72 9.45
C ARG A 77 -15.00 8.19 9.80
N HIS A 78 -15.43 8.58 11.00
CA HIS A 78 -15.42 9.97 11.42
C HIS A 78 -14.00 10.59 11.41
N TYR A 79 -12.99 9.81 11.79
CA TYR A 79 -11.58 10.23 11.77
C TYR A 79 -10.87 9.96 10.43
N GLY A 80 -11.58 9.56 9.38
CA GLY A 80 -11.02 9.37 8.03
C GLY A 80 -10.10 8.15 7.86
N HIS A 81 -10.09 7.21 8.82
CA HIS A 81 -9.24 6.01 8.73
C HIS A 81 -9.67 5.04 7.63
N ASP A 82 -10.98 4.95 7.39
CA ASP A 82 -11.55 4.17 6.29
C ASP A 82 -11.10 4.74 4.93
N ASP A 83 -11.11 6.06 4.79
CA ASP A 83 -10.68 6.72 3.55
C ASP A 83 -9.23 6.44 3.23
N ILE A 84 -8.35 6.45 4.25
CA ILE A 84 -6.94 6.10 4.05
C ILE A 84 -6.82 4.66 3.55
N LEU A 85 -7.50 3.71 4.20
CA LEU A 85 -7.43 2.31 3.83
C LEU A 85 -7.97 2.09 2.41
N ASN A 86 -9.10 2.72 2.07
CA ASN A 86 -9.67 2.69 0.73
C ASN A 86 -8.72 3.26 -0.32
N ASN A 87 -8.13 4.42 -0.05
CA ASN A 87 -7.18 5.06 -0.97
C ASN A 87 -5.93 4.20 -1.17
N THR A 88 -5.40 3.64 -0.09
CA THR A 88 -4.24 2.74 -0.10
C THR A 88 -4.54 1.50 -0.97
N ILE A 89 -5.69 0.85 -0.75
CA ILE A 89 -6.13 -0.30 -1.54
C ILE A 89 -6.32 0.09 -3.00
N PHE A 90 -6.97 1.21 -3.27
CA PHE A 90 -7.26 1.67 -4.62
C PHE A 90 -5.97 1.98 -5.39
N ILE A 91 -5.07 2.77 -4.83
CA ILE A 91 -3.79 3.14 -5.44
C ILE A 91 -2.92 1.91 -5.66
N GLY A 92 -2.81 1.03 -4.65
CA GLY A 92 -2.05 -0.21 -4.77
C GLY A 92 -2.62 -1.14 -5.86
N THR A 93 -3.93 -1.30 -5.91
CA THR A 93 -4.63 -2.13 -6.91
C THR A 93 -4.43 -1.55 -8.31
N LEU A 94 -4.66 -0.25 -8.48
CA LEU A 94 -4.48 0.43 -9.76
C LEU A 94 -3.03 0.33 -10.24
N SER A 95 -2.06 0.54 -9.34
CA SER A 95 -0.63 0.42 -9.66
C SER A 95 -0.25 -1.00 -10.07
N ALA A 96 -0.79 -2.02 -9.40
CA ALA A 96 -0.57 -3.43 -9.76
C ALA A 96 -1.18 -3.79 -11.12
N LEU A 97 -2.36 -3.26 -11.43
CA LEU A 97 -3.01 -3.45 -12.73
C LEU A 97 -2.21 -2.77 -13.85
N VAL A 98 -1.80 -1.51 -13.65
CA VAL A 98 -0.97 -0.78 -14.62
C VAL A 98 0.37 -1.50 -14.81
N PHE A 99 1.04 -1.92 -13.73
CA PHE A 99 2.26 -2.73 -13.81
C PHE A 99 2.03 -3.98 -14.66
N SER A 100 0.95 -4.73 -14.41
CA SER A 100 0.66 -5.98 -15.10
C SER A 100 0.46 -5.76 -16.61
N ILE A 101 -0.26 -4.69 -16.97
CA ILE A 101 -0.46 -4.32 -18.38
C ILE A 101 0.88 -3.95 -19.03
N LEU A 102 1.70 -3.14 -18.38
CA LEU A 102 3.00 -2.72 -18.92
C LEU A 102 3.96 -3.89 -19.09
N PHE A 103 3.96 -4.82 -18.13
CA PHE A 103 4.73 -6.05 -18.20
C PHE A 103 4.31 -6.90 -19.41
N MET A 104 3.00 -7.08 -19.64
CA MET A 104 2.48 -7.80 -20.80
C MET A 104 2.80 -7.11 -22.14
N LEU A 105 2.81 -5.78 -22.16
CA LEU A 105 3.14 -4.98 -23.34
C LEU A 105 4.65 -4.85 -23.59
N GLY A 106 5.51 -5.34 -22.68
CA GLY A 106 6.96 -5.21 -22.80
C GLY A 106 7.47 -3.76 -22.72
N VAL A 107 6.73 -2.88 -22.06
CA VAL A 107 7.12 -1.46 -21.88
C VAL A 107 8.32 -1.36 -20.92
N GLU A 108 9.13 -0.29 -21.04
CA GLU A 108 10.37 -0.08 -20.28
C GLU A 108 10.32 -0.48 -18.80
N ASN A 109 11.38 -1.18 -18.34
CA ASN A 109 11.50 -1.70 -16.98
C ASN A 109 11.52 -0.60 -15.92
N SER A 110 12.07 0.59 -16.21
CA SER A 110 12.23 1.66 -15.22
C SER A 110 10.90 2.16 -14.66
N PHE A 111 9.85 2.24 -15.47
CA PHE A 111 8.52 2.63 -14.99
C PHE A 111 7.84 1.49 -14.22
N GLN A 112 8.13 0.23 -14.60
CA GLN A 112 7.68 -0.94 -13.84
C GLN A 112 8.29 -0.98 -12.44
N ASP A 113 9.55 -0.61 -12.28
CA ASP A 113 10.24 -0.58 -10.98
C ASP A 113 9.57 0.42 -10.01
N ILE A 114 9.17 1.59 -10.52
CA ILE A 114 8.45 2.59 -9.72
C ILE A 114 7.09 2.04 -9.27
N LEU A 115 6.32 1.46 -10.18
CA LEU A 115 5.02 0.87 -9.86
C LEU A 115 5.15 -0.29 -8.87
N PHE A 116 6.18 -1.13 -9.03
CA PHE A 116 6.48 -2.22 -8.11
C PHE A 116 6.68 -1.71 -6.67
N LEU A 117 7.47 -0.65 -6.50
CA LEU A 117 7.70 -0.04 -5.19
C LEU A 117 6.41 0.54 -4.59
N VAL A 118 5.59 1.21 -5.40
CA VAL A 118 4.27 1.72 -4.96
C VAL A 118 3.40 0.56 -4.47
N VAL A 119 3.29 -0.53 -5.25
CA VAL A 119 2.49 -1.71 -4.87
C VAL A 119 2.95 -2.29 -3.53
N ILE A 120 4.26 -2.44 -3.31
CA ILE A 120 4.81 -2.92 -2.03
C ILE A 120 4.39 -2.00 -0.86
N VAL A 121 4.56 -0.70 -1.03
CA VAL A 121 4.29 0.27 0.05
C VAL A 121 2.81 0.28 0.40
N GLU A 122 1.94 0.37 -0.60
CA GLU A 122 0.50 0.37 -0.40
C GLU A 122 0.02 -0.94 0.22
N THR A 123 0.55 -2.08 -0.23
CA THR A 123 0.19 -3.38 0.36
C THR A 123 0.60 -3.49 1.82
N THR A 124 1.79 -2.99 2.16
CA THR A 124 2.29 -2.95 3.54
C THR A 124 1.43 -2.04 4.41
N LEU A 125 1.11 -0.84 3.93
CA LEU A 125 0.24 0.11 4.63
C LEU A 125 -1.16 -0.46 4.86
N ALA A 126 -1.76 -1.06 3.83
CA ALA A 126 -3.10 -1.64 3.90
C ALA A 126 -3.14 -2.76 4.93
N THR A 127 -2.15 -3.65 4.89
CA THR A 127 -2.02 -4.79 5.81
C THR A 127 -1.88 -4.34 7.26
N ILE A 128 -1.00 -3.37 7.54
CA ILE A 128 -0.82 -2.83 8.90
C ILE A 128 -2.11 -2.18 9.41
N LYS A 129 -2.78 -1.38 8.57
CA LYS A 129 -4.00 -0.67 8.96
C LYS A 129 -5.14 -1.65 9.24
N ILE A 130 -5.41 -2.60 8.34
CA ILE A 130 -6.49 -3.57 8.57
C ILE A 130 -6.21 -4.46 9.78
N PHE A 131 -4.95 -4.87 9.99
CA PHE A 131 -4.57 -5.65 11.17
C PHE A 131 -4.88 -4.90 12.47
N ASN A 132 -4.53 -3.61 12.53
CA ASN A 132 -4.84 -2.78 13.67
C ASN A 132 -6.35 -2.63 13.89
N ILE A 133 -7.11 -2.37 12.82
CA ILE A 133 -8.59 -2.27 12.88
C ILE A 133 -9.20 -3.56 13.40
N LEU A 134 -8.81 -4.72 12.87
CA LEU A 134 -9.29 -6.03 13.31
C LEU A 134 -8.96 -6.31 14.77
N ARG A 135 -7.72 -6.01 15.19
CA ARG A 135 -7.26 -6.18 16.58
C ARG A 135 -8.08 -5.35 17.57
N PHE A 136 -8.40 -4.09 17.22
CA PHE A 136 -9.19 -3.22 18.09
C PHE A 136 -10.68 -3.59 18.07
N SER A 137 -11.22 -3.98 16.91
CA SER A 137 -12.60 -4.47 16.78
C SER A 137 -12.83 -5.71 17.66
N ALA A 138 -11.92 -6.69 17.61
CA ALA A 138 -12.00 -7.91 18.42
C ALA A 138 -11.95 -7.65 19.94
N LYS A 139 -11.30 -6.56 20.37
CA LYS A 139 -11.29 -6.12 21.78
C LYS A 139 -12.59 -5.41 22.15
N SER A 140 -13.15 -4.61 21.26
CA SER A 140 -14.38 -3.84 21.50
C SER A 140 -15.62 -4.73 21.63
N THR A 141 -15.67 -5.88 20.97
CA THR A 141 -16.83 -6.80 21.03
C THR A 141 -16.89 -7.61 22.33
N LYS A 142 -15.86 -7.56 23.18
CA LYS A 142 -15.80 -8.28 24.47
C LYS A 142 -16.24 -7.45 25.68
N GLN A 143 -16.67 -6.21 25.48
CA GLN A 143 -17.24 -5.31 26.49
C GLN A 143 -18.73 -5.15 26.26
#